data_AF-A0A839AJ76-F1
#
_entry.id   AF-A0A839AJ76-F1
#
_cell.length_a   1.000
_cell.length_b   1.000
_cell.length_c   1.000
_cell.angle_alpha   90.00
_cell.angle_beta   90.00
_cell.angle_gamma   90.00
#
_symmetry.space_group_name_H-M   'P 1'
#
loop_
_entity.id
_entity.type
_entity.pdbx_description
1 polymer ?
#
loop_
_entity_poly.entity_id
_entity_poly.type
_entity_poly.pdbx_seq_one_letter_code
_entity_poly.pdbx_strand_id
1 'polypeptide(L)'
;MSEHSPRPRPATDIEGLAAKIRAGDRASLARAITLVESRRHDHRATARALLQLLMPETGTALRVGITGVPGVGKSTTIDVLGSNLTAAGHKVAVLAVDPSSTRTGGSILGDKTRMAQLAVDPNAFIRPSPSSGTLGGVAAKTRETMLLCEAAGFDVVLVETVGIGQSETTVAEMVDFFLVLMLPGAGDELQGIKKGVLEIADMIAVNKADGEGATRARAAASEYRAALHILQPRSPTWTPPVVTISGLANQGLDELWQTIELYRSKMTASGEFAERRARQQVSWMWAMIEERLMSALKAHPGVKARLSGIEDAVRTGELPASVAAEEIAGLFGL
;
A
#
# COMPACT_ATOMS: atom_id res chain seq x y z
N MET A 1 9.04 -45.55 -27.49
CA MET A 1 9.24 -44.14 -27.11
C MET A 1 7.98 -43.70 -26.38
N SER A 2 8.04 -43.52 -25.06
CA SER A 2 6.87 -43.23 -24.23
C SER A 2 6.63 -41.72 -24.21
N GLU A 3 5.55 -41.27 -24.86
CA GLU A 3 5.08 -39.89 -24.81
C GLU A 3 4.55 -39.58 -23.41
N HIS A 4 5.34 -38.84 -22.63
CA HIS A 4 4.90 -38.25 -21.37
C HIS A 4 4.01 -37.04 -21.67
N SER A 5 2.72 -37.30 -21.91
CA SER A 5 1.72 -36.23 -21.94
C SER A 5 1.61 -35.63 -20.52
N PRO A 6 1.78 -34.31 -20.32
CA PRO A 6 1.75 -33.72 -19.00
C PRO A 6 0.35 -33.87 -18.39
N ARG A 7 0.26 -34.54 -17.25
CA ARG A 7 -1.00 -34.67 -16.50
C ARG A 7 -1.57 -33.27 -16.24
N PRO A 8 -2.89 -33.03 -16.45
CA PRO A 8 -3.50 -31.76 -16.08
C PRO A 8 -3.29 -31.53 -14.59
N ARG A 9 -2.76 -30.35 -14.23
CA ARG A 9 -2.63 -29.97 -12.81
C ARG A 9 -4.02 -30.03 -12.19
N PRO A 10 -4.21 -30.65 -11.02
CA PRO A 10 -5.49 -30.64 -10.34
C PRO A 10 -5.92 -29.19 -10.13
N ALA A 11 -7.22 -28.92 -10.31
CA ALA A 11 -7.79 -27.63 -9.98
C ALA A 11 -7.43 -27.29 -8.53
N THR A 12 -6.96 -26.06 -8.29
CA THR A 12 -6.60 -25.62 -6.94
C THR A 12 -7.82 -25.82 -6.03
N ASP A 13 -7.67 -26.61 -4.97
CA ASP A 13 -8.68 -26.76 -3.92
C ASP A 13 -8.81 -25.43 -3.16
N ILE A 14 -9.78 -24.61 -3.57
CA ILE A 14 -10.00 -23.27 -3.04
C ILE A 14 -10.47 -23.33 -1.59
N GLU A 15 -11.35 -24.28 -1.26
CA GLU A 15 -11.88 -24.44 0.09
C GLU A 15 -10.78 -24.88 1.07
N GLY A 16 -9.98 -25.89 0.68
CA GLY A 16 -8.84 -26.33 1.46
C GLY A 16 -7.78 -25.24 1.63
N LEU A 17 -7.55 -24.42 0.59
CA LEU A 17 -6.65 -23.27 0.68
C LEU A 17 -7.19 -22.19 1.64
N ALA A 18 -8.49 -21.87 1.55
CA ALA A 18 -9.14 -20.91 2.43
C ALA A 18 -9.12 -21.37 3.89
N ALA A 19 -9.39 -22.64 4.17
CA ALA A 19 -9.32 -23.21 5.51
C ALA A 19 -7.92 -23.08 6.13
N LYS A 20 -6.86 -23.33 5.34
CA LYS A 20 -5.47 -23.16 5.79
C LYS A 20 -5.11 -21.70 6.05
N ILE A 21 -5.60 -20.77 5.22
CA ILE A 21 -5.41 -19.34 5.45
C ILE A 21 -6.07 -18.92 6.76
N ARG A 22 -7.33 -19.30 7.00
CA ARG A 22 -8.03 -19.05 8.28
C ARG A 22 -7.30 -19.61 9.49
N ALA A 23 -6.63 -20.77 9.32
CA ALA A 23 -5.80 -21.37 10.35
C ALA A 23 -4.44 -20.69 10.55
N GLY A 24 -4.13 -19.62 9.80
CA GLY A 24 -2.88 -18.87 9.90
C GLY A 24 -1.68 -19.54 9.21
N ASP A 25 -1.91 -20.48 8.29
CA ASP A 25 -0.81 -21.16 7.59
C ASP A 25 -0.08 -20.20 6.64
N ARG A 26 1.13 -19.78 7.03
CA ARG A 26 1.95 -18.78 6.31
C ARG A 26 2.29 -19.22 4.89
N ALA A 27 2.51 -20.52 4.65
CA ALA A 27 2.80 -21.03 3.32
C ALA A 27 1.58 -20.91 2.39
N SER A 28 0.38 -21.21 2.90
CA SER A 28 -0.88 -21.00 2.18
C SER A 28 -1.15 -19.53 1.90
N LEU A 29 -0.91 -18.64 2.87
CA LEU A 29 -1.02 -17.20 2.65
C LEU A 29 -0.09 -16.74 1.51
N ALA A 30 1.19 -17.12 1.54
CA ALA A 30 2.14 -16.76 0.48
C ALA A 30 1.73 -17.30 -0.91
N ARG A 31 1.16 -18.51 -0.97
CA ARG A 31 0.61 -19.07 -2.22
C ARG A 31 -0.60 -18.29 -2.72
N ALA A 32 -1.51 -17.90 -1.84
CA ALA A 32 -2.68 -17.10 -2.19
C ALA A 32 -2.28 -15.72 -2.73
N ILE A 33 -1.31 -15.06 -2.08
CA ILE A 33 -0.73 -13.80 -2.56
C ILE A 33 -0.11 -13.97 -3.95
N THR A 34 0.59 -15.08 -4.19
CA THR A 34 1.16 -15.39 -5.52
C THR A 34 0.07 -15.54 -6.60
N LEU A 35 -1.11 -16.07 -6.24
CA LEU A 35 -2.26 -16.15 -7.17
C LEU A 35 -2.81 -14.76 -7.49
N VAL A 36 -2.99 -13.91 -6.48
CA VAL A 36 -3.41 -12.49 -6.59
C VAL A 36 -2.46 -11.70 -7.49
N GLU A 37 -1.16 -11.86 -7.27
CA GLU A 37 -0.16 -11.11 -8.04
C GLU A 37 0.04 -11.62 -9.47
N SER A 38 -0.54 -12.78 -9.81
CA SER A 38 -0.33 -13.41 -11.10
C SER A 38 -1.01 -12.68 -12.26
N ARG A 39 -0.33 -12.63 -13.41
CA ARG A 39 -0.91 -12.09 -14.66
C ARG A 39 -1.73 -13.13 -15.45
N ARG A 40 -1.69 -14.41 -15.05
CA ARG A 40 -2.38 -15.48 -15.78
C ARG A 40 -3.89 -15.47 -15.50
N HIS A 41 -4.69 -15.72 -16.53
CA HIS A 41 -6.15 -15.65 -16.43
C HIS A 41 -6.74 -16.68 -15.45
N ASP A 42 -6.27 -17.92 -15.52
CA ASP A 42 -6.66 -19.03 -14.63
C ASP A 42 -6.37 -18.72 -13.15
N HIS A 43 -5.19 -18.16 -12.86
CA HIS A 43 -4.82 -17.75 -11.51
C HIS A 43 -5.70 -16.63 -10.98
N ARG A 44 -6.01 -15.62 -11.80
CA ARG A 44 -6.88 -14.50 -11.40
C ARG A 44 -8.30 -14.96 -11.09
N ALA A 45 -8.84 -15.92 -11.85
CA ALA A 45 -10.15 -16.50 -11.55
C ALA A 45 -10.14 -17.21 -10.19
N THR A 46 -9.10 -18.00 -9.91
CA THR A 46 -8.90 -18.69 -8.63
C THR A 46 -8.77 -17.69 -7.47
N ALA A 47 -7.96 -16.64 -7.64
CA ALA A 47 -7.76 -15.61 -6.62
C ALA A 47 -9.06 -14.87 -6.27
N ARG A 48 -9.89 -14.54 -7.25
CA ARG A 48 -11.20 -13.90 -7.02
C ARG A 48 -12.15 -14.78 -6.21
N ALA A 49 -12.26 -16.07 -6.60
CA ALA A 49 -13.09 -17.02 -5.87
C ALA A 49 -12.60 -17.22 -4.43
N LEU A 50 -11.28 -17.29 -4.23
CA LEU A 50 -10.68 -17.35 -2.89
C LEU A 50 -10.98 -16.11 -2.05
N LEU A 51 -10.77 -14.91 -2.60
CA LEU A 51 -11.06 -13.65 -1.92
C LEU A 51 -12.54 -13.57 -1.54
N GLN A 52 -13.46 -13.91 -2.45
CA GLN A 52 -14.89 -13.91 -2.19
C GLN A 52 -15.26 -14.82 -1.01
N LEU A 53 -14.63 -16.01 -0.93
CA LEU A 53 -14.85 -16.95 0.16
C LEU A 53 -14.31 -16.45 1.52
N LEU A 54 -13.27 -15.60 1.50
CA LEU A 54 -12.60 -15.07 2.69
C LEU A 54 -13.09 -13.67 3.11
N MET A 55 -13.95 -13.03 2.31
CA MET A 55 -14.46 -11.68 2.61
C MET A 55 -15.06 -11.54 4.01
N PRO A 56 -15.86 -12.49 4.54
CA PRO A 56 -16.46 -12.38 5.88
C PRO A 56 -15.45 -12.23 7.02
N GLU A 57 -14.22 -12.70 6.83
CA GLU A 57 -13.14 -12.65 7.82
C GLU A 57 -12.25 -11.41 7.71
N THR A 58 -12.58 -10.47 6.81
CA THR A 58 -11.78 -9.26 6.56
C THR A 58 -12.33 -8.03 7.29
N GLY A 59 -11.52 -6.96 7.34
CA GLY A 59 -11.91 -5.66 7.89
C GLY A 59 -11.75 -5.53 9.41
N THR A 60 -11.15 -6.49 10.09
CA THR A 60 -10.91 -6.41 11.54
C THR A 60 -9.60 -5.72 11.92
N ALA A 61 -8.59 -5.81 11.03
CA ALA A 61 -7.27 -5.25 11.26
C ALA A 61 -7.25 -3.73 11.25
N LEU A 62 -6.25 -3.14 11.90
CA LEU A 62 -5.89 -1.74 11.76
C LEU A 62 -4.85 -1.58 10.65
N ARG A 63 -5.17 -0.79 9.63
CA ARG A 63 -4.33 -0.56 8.45
C ARG A 63 -3.61 0.77 8.61
N VAL A 64 -2.28 0.74 8.65
CA VAL A 64 -1.44 1.93 8.85
C VAL A 64 -0.51 2.10 7.66
N GLY A 65 -0.68 3.19 6.92
CA GLY A 65 0.24 3.58 5.86
C GLY A 65 1.39 4.38 6.44
N ILE A 66 2.62 4.08 6.03
CA ILE A 66 3.82 4.73 6.54
C ILE A 66 4.64 5.23 5.35
N THR A 67 4.87 6.53 5.31
CA THR A 67 5.70 7.18 4.29
C THR A 67 6.80 8.03 4.91
N GLY A 68 7.76 8.43 4.09
CA GLY A 68 8.82 9.35 4.46
C GLY A 68 9.95 9.32 3.44
N VAL A 69 10.74 10.39 3.42
CA VAL A 69 11.85 10.55 2.47
C VAL A 69 12.91 9.45 2.66
N PRO A 70 13.68 9.11 1.60
CA PRO A 70 14.82 8.21 1.75
C PRO A 70 15.77 8.67 2.87
N GLY A 71 16.21 7.73 3.71
CA GLY A 71 17.12 8.04 4.84
C GLY A 71 16.43 8.54 6.11
N VAL A 72 15.10 8.72 6.13
CA VAL A 72 14.34 9.10 7.34
C VAL A 72 14.37 8.05 8.45
N GLY A 73 14.78 6.81 8.14
CA GLY A 73 14.77 5.69 9.09
C GLY A 73 13.45 4.91 9.11
N LYS A 74 12.70 4.91 8.01
CA LYS A 74 11.39 4.25 7.89
C LYS A 74 11.45 2.75 8.18
N SER A 75 12.29 2.00 7.48
CA SER A 75 12.38 0.55 7.68
C SER A 75 12.84 0.18 9.10
N THR A 76 13.78 0.94 9.70
CA THR A 76 14.17 0.77 11.11
C THR A 76 12.99 1.03 12.05
N THR A 77 12.23 2.11 11.81
CA THR A 77 11.05 2.44 12.61
C THR A 77 9.98 1.36 12.51
N ILE A 78 9.74 0.83 11.31
CA ILE A 78 8.79 -0.27 11.08
C ILE A 78 9.27 -1.56 11.75
N ASP A 79 10.56 -1.90 11.66
CA ASP A 79 11.14 -3.10 12.28
C ASP A 79 10.93 -3.09 13.81
N VAL A 80 11.25 -1.96 14.45
CA VAL A 80 11.14 -1.83 15.91
C VAL A 80 9.67 -1.70 16.35
N LEU A 81 8.86 -0.87 15.67
CA LEU A 81 7.43 -0.74 15.98
C LEU A 81 6.71 -2.09 15.83
N GLY A 82 6.93 -2.79 14.71
CA GLY A 82 6.32 -4.10 14.49
C GLY A 82 6.77 -5.11 15.55
N SER A 83 8.03 -5.07 15.97
CA SER A 83 8.55 -5.99 17.00
C SER A 83 7.95 -5.70 18.38
N ASN A 84 7.73 -4.42 18.72
CA ASN A 84 6.99 -4.05 19.93
C ASN A 84 5.55 -4.61 19.87
N LEU A 85 4.90 -4.52 18.70
CA LEU A 85 3.53 -5.00 18.51
C LEU A 85 3.42 -6.52 18.60
N THR A 86 4.34 -7.27 17.99
CA THR A 86 4.35 -8.73 18.12
C THR A 86 4.66 -9.17 19.53
N ALA A 87 5.55 -8.47 20.24
CA ALA A 87 5.79 -8.67 21.67
C ALA A 87 4.55 -8.38 22.55
N ALA A 88 3.70 -7.45 22.14
CA ALA A 88 2.41 -7.17 22.76
C ALA A 88 1.29 -8.16 22.37
N GLY A 89 1.58 -9.16 21.52
CA GLY A 89 0.65 -10.23 21.14
C GLY A 89 -0.09 -10.00 19.81
N HIS A 90 0.21 -8.92 19.08
CA HIS A 90 -0.36 -8.70 17.76
C HIS A 90 0.28 -9.59 16.69
N LYS A 91 -0.46 -9.83 15.62
CA LYS A 91 0.06 -10.41 14.37
C LYS A 91 0.21 -9.31 13.34
N VAL A 92 1.44 -9.04 12.92
CA VAL A 92 1.79 -7.87 12.09
C VAL A 92 2.11 -8.27 10.65
N ALA A 93 1.37 -7.75 9.68
CA ALA A 93 1.75 -7.85 8.27
C ALA A 93 2.41 -6.53 7.81
N VAL A 94 3.52 -6.63 7.08
CA VAL A 94 4.20 -5.48 6.47
C VAL A 94 4.19 -5.66 4.95
N LEU A 95 3.55 -4.73 4.24
CA LEU A 95 3.38 -4.76 2.79
C LEU A 95 4.03 -3.51 2.17
N ALA A 96 4.89 -3.70 1.18
CA ALA A 96 5.51 -2.58 0.47
C ALA A 96 4.72 -2.18 -0.79
N VAL A 97 4.75 -0.90 -1.13
CA VAL A 97 4.25 -0.34 -2.40
C VAL A 97 5.37 0.47 -3.05
N ASP A 98 5.92 -0.04 -4.16
CA ASP A 98 7.00 0.58 -4.92
C ASP A 98 6.54 0.88 -6.36
N PRO A 99 6.40 2.16 -6.76
CA PRO A 99 6.10 2.53 -8.15
C PRO A 99 7.14 2.04 -9.15
N SER A 100 8.40 1.91 -8.74
CA SER A 100 9.51 1.49 -9.60
C SER A 100 9.47 0.00 -9.94
N SER A 101 8.69 -0.79 -9.21
CA SER A 101 8.42 -2.21 -9.49
C SER A 101 7.84 -2.44 -10.90
N THR A 102 7.26 -1.40 -11.50
CA THR A 102 6.82 -1.36 -12.90
C THR A 102 7.93 -1.60 -13.90
N ARG A 103 9.16 -1.19 -13.58
CA ARG A 103 10.35 -1.35 -14.44
C ARG A 103 11.15 -2.59 -14.09
N THR A 104 11.21 -2.97 -12.81
CA THR A 104 12.10 -4.03 -12.32
C THR A 104 11.47 -5.42 -12.28
N GLY A 105 10.15 -5.53 -12.49
CA GLY A 105 9.45 -6.82 -12.44
C GLY A 105 9.20 -7.33 -11.02
N GLY A 106 9.42 -6.49 -10.00
CA GLY A 106 9.18 -6.77 -8.58
C GLY A 106 10.46 -7.08 -7.81
N SER A 107 10.41 -6.91 -6.49
CA SER A 107 11.54 -7.23 -5.58
C SER A 107 11.31 -8.60 -4.95
N ILE A 108 12.26 -9.53 -5.11
CA ILE A 108 12.15 -10.87 -4.50
C ILE A 108 12.66 -10.86 -3.05
N LEU A 109 13.67 -10.04 -2.73
CA LEU A 109 14.42 -10.12 -1.46
C LEU A 109 14.71 -8.77 -0.77
N GLY A 110 14.54 -7.64 -1.46
CA GLY A 110 15.16 -6.35 -1.09
C GLY A 110 14.67 -5.72 0.22
N ASP A 111 13.44 -6.01 0.64
CA ASP A 111 12.84 -5.36 1.83
C ASP A 111 13.07 -6.17 3.12
N LYS A 112 13.28 -7.49 3.02
CA LYS A 112 13.47 -8.35 4.21
C LYS A 112 14.80 -8.12 4.90
N THR A 113 15.84 -7.68 4.19
CA THR A 113 17.15 -7.41 4.80
C THR A 113 17.19 -6.12 5.61
N ARG A 114 16.20 -5.23 5.43
CA ARG A 114 16.11 -3.94 6.13
C ARG A 114 15.31 -4.00 7.44
N MET A 115 14.56 -5.08 7.64
CA MET A 115 13.72 -5.33 8.82
C MET A 115 14.14 -6.66 9.43
N ALA A 116 15.32 -6.69 10.05
CA ALA A 116 15.98 -7.93 10.44
C ALA A 116 15.26 -8.64 11.59
N GLN A 117 14.66 -7.88 12.52
CA GLN A 117 13.94 -8.45 13.66
C GLN A 117 12.62 -9.07 13.20
N LEU A 118 11.81 -8.33 12.45
CA LEU A 118 10.53 -8.83 11.93
C LEU A 118 10.69 -9.94 10.90
N ALA A 119 11.80 -9.99 10.15
CA ALA A 119 12.01 -11.01 9.14
C ALA A 119 12.04 -12.43 9.72
N VAL A 120 12.42 -12.58 10.99
CA VAL A 120 12.50 -13.88 11.69
C VAL A 120 11.38 -14.09 12.71
N ASP A 121 10.52 -13.09 12.93
CA ASP A 121 9.43 -13.17 13.89
C ASP A 121 8.27 -14.05 13.35
N PRO A 122 7.86 -15.10 14.08
CA PRO A 122 6.77 -16.00 13.67
C PRO A 122 5.40 -15.31 13.61
N ASN A 123 5.20 -14.20 14.33
CA ASN A 123 3.99 -13.39 14.34
C ASN A 123 4.01 -12.24 13.32
N ALA A 124 5.13 -12.03 12.62
CA ALA A 124 5.25 -11.03 11.56
C ALA A 124 5.30 -11.64 10.16
N PHE A 125 4.66 -10.99 9.18
CA PHE A 125 4.71 -11.41 7.77
C PHE A 125 5.08 -10.23 6.86
N ILE A 126 6.24 -10.34 6.19
CA ILE A 126 6.75 -9.28 5.30
C ILE A 126 6.58 -9.70 3.84
N ARG A 127 5.90 -8.84 3.05
CA ARG A 127 5.74 -8.99 1.60
C ARG A 127 6.32 -7.78 0.86
N PRO A 128 7.36 -7.97 0.02
CA PRO A 128 7.85 -6.91 -0.87
C PRO A 128 6.79 -6.44 -1.86
N SER A 129 7.05 -5.29 -2.50
CA SER A 129 6.09 -4.72 -3.47
C SER A 129 5.81 -5.70 -4.62
N PRO A 130 4.53 -5.93 -4.97
CA PRO A 130 4.18 -6.73 -6.12
C PRO A 130 4.63 -6.02 -7.40
N SER A 131 4.80 -6.77 -8.49
CA SER A 131 5.04 -6.19 -9.80
C SER A 131 3.76 -5.98 -10.57
N SER A 132 3.61 -4.81 -11.19
CA SER A 132 2.56 -4.54 -12.16
C SER A 132 3.04 -3.56 -13.22
N GLY A 133 2.38 -3.50 -14.38
CA GLY A 133 2.76 -2.56 -15.45
C GLY A 133 2.44 -1.08 -15.14
N THR A 134 1.67 -0.82 -14.08
CA THR A 134 1.24 0.51 -13.63
C THR A 134 1.22 0.57 -12.11
N LEU A 135 1.32 1.78 -11.54
CA LEU A 135 1.16 2.01 -10.10
C LEU A 135 -0.21 1.54 -9.60
N GLY A 136 -1.28 1.78 -10.37
CA GLY A 136 -2.64 1.32 -10.04
C GLY A 136 -2.72 -0.20 -9.85
N GLY A 137 -2.08 -0.97 -10.73
CA GLY A 137 -2.08 -2.43 -10.60
C GLY A 137 -1.21 -2.95 -9.44
N VAL A 138 -0.18 -2.19 -9.00
CA VAL A 138 0.57 -2.51 -7.77
C VAL A 138 -0.34 -2.33 -6.57
N ALA A 139 -1.01 -1.19 -6.48
CA ALA A 139 -1.92 -0.86 -5.39
C ALA A 139 -3.10 -1.83 -5.27
N ALA A 140 -3.70 -2.22 -6.39
CA ALA A 140 -4.78 -3.20 -6.43
C ALA A 140 -4.35 -4.54 -5.79
N LYS A 141 -3.18 -5.06 -6.19
CA LYS A 141 -2.62 -6.30 -5.65
C LYS A 141 -2.27 -6.19 -4.16
N THR A 142 -1.74 -5.04 -3.73
CA THR A 142 -1.46 -4.80 -2.31
C THR A 142 -2.73 -4.84 -1.48
N ARG A 143 -3.84 -4.25 -1.96
CA ARG A 143 -5.10 -4.31 -1.20
C ARG A 143 -5.70 -5.72 -1.16
N GLU A 144 -5.70 -6.46 -2.26
CA GLU A 144 -6.12 -7.86 -2.25
C GLU A 144 -5.25 -8.69 -1.29
N THR A 145 -3.95 -8.38 -1.22
CA THR A 145 -3.02 -8.98 -0.24
C THR A 145 -3.36 -8.61 1.20
N MET A 146 -3.74 -7.36 1.48
CA MET A 146 -4.21 -6.94 2.81
C MET A 146 -5.42 -7.77 3.25
N LEU A 147 -6.40 -8.00 2.36
CA LEU A 147 -7.57 -8.83 2.67
C LEU A 147 -7.18 -10.27 3.01
N LEU A 148 -6.22 -10.85 2.28
CA LEU A 148 -5.70 -12.18 2.60
C LEU A 148 -4.98 -12.22 3.95
N CYS A 149 -4.22 -11.17 4.31
CA CYS A 149 -3.58 -11.05 5.62
C CYS A 149 -4.64 -10.97 6.74
N GLU A 150 -5.68 -10.14 6.58
CA GLU A 150 -6.77 -10.04 7.54
C GLU A 150 -7.47 -11.38 7.75
N ALA A 151 -7.81 -12.08 6.67
CA ALA A 151 -8.43 -13.40 6.73
C ALA A 151 -7.50 -14.48 7.35
N ALA A 152 -6.19 -14.25 7.36
CA ALA A 152 -5.21 -15.09 8.04
C ALA A 152 -5.02 -14.74 9.53
N GLY A 153 -5.79 -13.78 10.05
CA GLY A 153 -5.78 -13.34 11.43
C GLY A 153 -4.69 -12.32 11.77
N PHE A 154 -4.10 -11.65 10.79
CA PHE A 154 -3.28 -10.46 11.05
C PHE A 154 -4.20 -9.30 11.43
N ASP A 155 -4.00 -8.74 12.61
CA ASP A 155 -4.81 -7.66 13.18
C ASP A 155 -4.14 -6.27 13.05
N VAL A 156 -2.87 -6.24 12.65
CA VAL A 156 -2.17 -5.02 12.23
C VAL A 156 -1.59 -5.22 10.83
N VAL A 157 -1.88 -4.28 9.92
CA VAL A 157 -1.32 -4.26 8.57
C VAL A 157 -0.61 -2.92 8.32
N LEU A 158 0.71 -2.96 8.26
CA LEU A 158 1.57 -1.83 7.95
C LEU A 158 1.83 -1.79 6.45
N VAL A 159 1.55 -0.66 5.79
CA VAL A 159 1.78 -0.47 4.36
C VAL A 159 2.83 0.61 4.15
N GLU A 160 4.01 0.22 3.67
CA GLU A 160 5.16 1.10 3.48
C GLU A 160 5.24 1.59 2.03
N THR A 161 5.41 2.90 1.82
CA THR A 161 5.80 3.44 0.51
C THR A 161 7.30 3.19 0.28
N VAL A 162 7.69 2.77 -0.91
CA VAL A 162 9.10 2.54 -1.27
C VAL A 162 9.49 3.43 -2.45
N GLY A 163 10.63 4.09 -2.33
CA GLY A 163 11.26 4.86 -3.41
C GLY A 163 10.76 6.31 -3.56
N ILE A 164 11.11 6.90 -4.70
CA ILE A 164 10.73 8.25 -5.11
C ILE A 164 9.58 8.17 -6.12
N GLY A 165 8.35 8.36 -5.67
CA GLY A 165 7.19 8.33 -6.56
C GLY A 165 5.90 8.68 -5.83
N GLN A 166 4.91 9.18 -6.58
CA GLN A 166 3.59 9.63 -6.11
C GLN A 166 2.71 8.45 -5.60
N SER A 167 3.24 7.64 -4.69
CA SER A 167 2.54 6.50 -4.09
C SER A 167 1.84 6.85 -2.79
N GLU A 168 2.13 8.03 -2.23
CA GLU A 168 1.64 8.47 -0.92
C GLU A 168 0.11 8.55 -0.91
N THR A 169 -0.50 9.19 -1.92
CA THR A 169 -1.96 9.27 -2.04
C THR A 169 -2.58 7.88 -2.17
N THR A 170 -2.01 7.04 -3.03
CA THR A 170 -2.52 5.68 -3.25
C THR A 170 -2.48 4.83 -1.98
N VAL A 171 -1.40 4.94 -1.18
CA VAL A 171 -1.31 4.26 0.11
C VAL A 171 -2.30 4.87 1.11
N ALA A 172 -2.42 6.19 1.20
CA ALA A 172 -3.37 6.86 2.09
C ALA A 172 -4.84 6.47 1.80
N GLU A 173 -5.16 6.17 0.54
CA GLU A 173 -6.48 5.75 0.09
C GLU A 173 -6.77 4.24 0.30
N MET A 174 -5.81 3.43 0.76
CA MET A 174 -6.06 2.03 1.11
C MET A 174 -5.96 1.73 2.62
N VAL A 175 -5.48 2.67 3.42
CA VAL A 175 -5.26 2.51 4.87
C VAL A 175 -6.22 3.35 5.70
N ASP A 176 -6.32 3.03 6.98
CA ASP A 176 -7.16 3.77 7.93
C ASP A 176 -6.43 4.98 8.49
N PHE A 177 -5.14 4.84 8.74
CA PHE A 177 -4.28 5.85 9.34
C PHE A 177 -3.03 6.05 8.47
N PHE A 178 -2.68 7.30 8.16
CA PHE A 178 -1.50 7.63 7.37
C PHE A 178 -0.44 8.40 8.18
N LEU A 179 0.66 7.71 8.49
CA LEU A 179 1.81 8.22 9.24
C LEU A 179 2.90 8.75 8.29
N VAL A 180 3.31 10.01 8.51
CA VAL A 180 4.41 10.63 7.79
C VAL A 180 5.63 10.75 8.70
N LEU A 181 6.72 10.08 8.34
CA LEU A 181 8.01 10.21 9.04
C LEU A 181 8.82 11.36 8.46
N MET A 182 9.38 12.18 9.35
CA MET A 182 10.16 13.38 9.01
C MET A 182 11.55 13.38 9.66
N LEU A 183 12.50 14.10 9.07
CA LEU A 183 13.86 14.28 9.60
C LEU A 183 13.99 15.54 10.48
N PRO A 184 14.90 15.56 11.47
CA PRO A 184 15.27 16.77 12.21
C PRO A 184 16.06 17.76 11.34
N GLY A 185 15.68 19.04 11.33
CA GLY A 185 16.42 20.10 10.63
C GLY A 185 16.01 20.34 9.17
N ALA A 186 14.80 19.93 8.80
CA ALA A 186 14.18 20.09 7.50
C ALA A 186 13.64 21.53 7.24
N GLY A 187 14.30 22.57 7.76
CA GLY A 187 13.80 23.95 7.71
C GLY A 187 13.60 24.49 6.28
N ASP A 188 14.52 24.19 5.37
CA ASP A 188 14.37 24.43 3.92
C ASP A 188 13.66 23.27 3.19
N GLU A 189 13.57 22.09 3.82
CA GLU A 189 12.96 20.88 3.27
C GLU A 189 11.45 20.80 3.51
N LEU A 190 10.82 21.81 4.12
CA LEU A 190 9.38 22.01 4.03
C LEU A 190 8.95 22.13 2.55
N GLN A 191 9.86 22.54 1.66
CA GLN A 191 9.71 22.46 0.20
C GLN A 191 9.84 21.04 -0.39
N GLY A 192 10.53 20.12 0.31
CA GLY A 192 10.75 18.74 -0.11
C GLY A 192 9.59 17.80 0.22
N ILE A 193 8.80 18.11 1.26
CA ILE A 193 7.48 17.51 1.43
C ILE A 193 6.54 18.18 0.45
N LYS A 194 6.06 17.42 -0.54
CA LYS A 194 5.00 17.91 -1.41
C LYS A 194 3.84 18.34 -0.52
N LYS A 195 3.36 19.58 -0.67
CA LYS A 195 2.19 20.14 0.02
C LYS A 195 1.06 19.10 0.22
N GLY A 196 0.78 18.29 -0.80
CA GLY A 196 -0.24 17.23 -0.76
C GLY A 196 0.00 16.06 0.22
N VAL A 197 1.23 15.80 0.69
CA VAL A 197 1.50 14.73 1.67
C VAL A 197 1.13 15.15 3.09
N LEU A 198 1.37 16.41 3.46
CA LEU A 198 0.93 16.95 4.75
C LEU A 198 -0.59 17.00 4.86
N GLU A 199 -1.25 17.33 3.75
CA GLU A 199 -2.71 17.38 3.66
C GLU A 199 -3.40 16.03 3.87
N ILE A 200 -2.68 14.91 3.69
CA ILE A 200 -3.23 13.55 3.87
C ILE A 200 -2.73 12.85 5.14
N ALA A 201 -1.86 13.48 5.92
CA ALA A 201 -1.30 12.91 7.15
C ALA A 201 -2.33 12.87 8.28
N ASP A 202 -2.47 11.70 8.91
CA ASP A 202 -3.22 11.54 10.17
C ASP A 202 -2.28 11.78 11.38
N MET A 203 -0.96 11.69 11.20
CA MET A 203 0.08 12.09 12.17
C MET A 203 1.42 12.31 11.47
N ILE A 204 2.23 13.21 12.03
CA ILE A 204 3.63 13.41 11.66
C ILE A 204 4.52 12.95 12.81
N ALA A 205 5.53 12.14 12.52
CA ALA A 205 6.54 11.76 13.49
C ALA A 205 7.93 12.21 13.02
N VAL A 206 8.53 13.15 13.76
CA VAL A 206 9.91 13.59 13.51
C VAL A 206 10.86 12.57 14.14
N ASN A 207 11.50 11.78 13.29
CA ASN A 207 12.39 10.69 13.70
C ASN A 207 13.80 11.19 14.07
N LYS A 208 14.67 10.30 14.54
CA LYS A 208 16.05 10.59 14.97
C LYS A 208 16.11 11.65 16.09
N ALA A 209 15.13 11.61 16.98
CA ALA A 209 15.02 12.51 18.14
C ALA A 209 15.87 12.06 19.34
N ASP A 210 17.02 11.42 19.08
CA ASP A 210 17.98 10.93 20.06
C ASP A 210 19.31 11.71 19.98
N GLY A 211 20.08 11.70 21.06
CA GLY A 211 21.38 12.38 21.16
C GLY A 211 21.34 13.85 20.70
N GLU A 212 22.26 14.23 19.81
CA GLU A 212 22.34 15.58 19.22
C GLU A 212 21.16 15.91 18.29
N GLY A 213 20.39 14.91 17.85
CA GLY A 213 19.20 15.08 17.01
C GLY A 213 17.96 15.56 17.78
N ALA A 214 17.89 15.31 19.10
CA ALA A 214 16.71 15.58 19.91
C ALA A 214 16.24 17.04 19.86
N THR A 215 17.15 18.01 20.00
CA THR A 215 16.81 19.44 19.98
C THR A 215 16.29 19.87 18.61
N ARG A 216 16.94 19.43 17.53
CA ARG A 216 16.49 19.71 16.16
C ARG A 216 15.14 19.07 15.85
N ALA A 217 14.88 17.88 16.38
CA ALA A 217 13.62 17.17 16.19
C ALA A 217 12.46 17.91 16.85
N ARG A 218 12.67 18.44 18.08
CA ARG A 218 11.66 19.26 18.78
C ARG A 218 11.37 20.57 18.06
N ALA A 219 12.40 21.24 17.52
CA ALA A 219 12.23 22.45 16.71
C ALA A 219 11.39 22.16 15.45
N ALA A 220 11.77 21.16 14.65
CA ALA A 220 11.03 20.75 13.46
C ALA A 220 9.59 20.32 13.79
N ALA A 221 9.39 19.59 14.90
CA ALA A 221 8.05 19.21 15.35
C ALA A 221 7.18 20.44 15.66
N SER A 222 7.77 21.51 16.22
CA SER A 222 7.06 22.77 16.46
C SER A 222 6.65 23.47 15.16
N GLU A 223 7.53 23.48 14.16
CA GLU A 223 7.24 24.05 12.84
C GLU A 223 6.10 23.30 12.14
N TYR A 224 6.11 21.97 12.16
CA TYR A 224 5.02 21.18 11.57
C TYR A 224 3.70 21.35 12.31
N ARG A 225 3.69 21.51 13.65
CA ARG A 225 2.46 21.82 14.38
C ARG A 225 1.89 23.16 13.93
N ALA A 226 2.73 24.19 13.81
CA ALA A 226 2.30 25.49 13.33
C ALA A 226 1.74 25.42 11.90
N ALA A 227 2.38 24.65 11.00
CA ALA A 227 1.91 24.46 9.64
C ALA A 227 0.55 23.73 9.60
N LEU A 228 0.38 22.66 10.37
CA LEU A 228 -0.89 21.91 10.43
C LEU A 228 -2.04 22.75 11.00
N HIS A 229 -1.77 23.69 11.91
CA HIS A 229 -2.79 24.61 12.42
C HIS A 229 -3.35 25.57 11.37
N ILE A 230 -2.61 25.82 10.29
CA ILE A 230 -3.06 26.68 9.18
C ILE A 230 -3.91 25.87 8.18
N LEU A 231 -3.67 24.56 8.08
CA LEU A 231 -4.41 23.69 7.18
C LEU A 231 -5.80 23.36 7.74
N GLN A 232 -6.79 23.26 6.85
CA GLN A 232 -8.11 22.80 7.25
C GLN A 232 -8.05 21.32 7.67
N PRO A 233 -8.62 20.95 8.83
CA PRO A 233 -8.72 19.55 9.23
C PRO A 233 -9.53 18.74 8.23
N ARG A 234 -9.04 17.54 7.88
CA ARG A 234 -9.77 16.59 7.02
C ARG A 234 -11.01 15.99 7.69
N SER A 235 -10.98 15.96 9.01
CA SER A 235 -12.03 15.41 9.86
C SER A 235 -12.34 16.41 10.97
N PRO A 236 -13.62 16.61 11.31
CA PRO A 236 -13.99 17.37 12.50
C PRO A 236 -13.59 16.67 13.80
N THR A 237 -13.31 15.36 13.76
CA THR A 237 -13.06 14.51 14.93
C THR A 237 -11.56 14.34 15.23
N TRP A 238 -10.70 14.56 14.23
CA TRP A 238 -9.26 14.34 14.35
C TRP A 238 -8.42 15.51 13.88
N THR A 239 -7.53 15.96 14.76
CA THR A 239 -6.46 16.91 14.45
C THR A 239 -5.13 16.15 14.45
N PRO A 240 -4.39 16.11 13.33
CA PRO A 240 -3.13 15.37 13.25
C PRO A 240 -2.10 15.87 14.27
N PRO A 241 -1.62 15.01 15.18
CA PRO A 241 -0.55 15.38 16.10
C PRO A 241 0.80 15.34 15.41
N VAL A 242 1.77 16.06 16.00
CA VAL A 242 3.18 15.95 15.64
C VAL A 242 3.98 15.50 16.84
N VAL A 243 4.55 14.30 16.73
CA VAL A 243 5.35 13.65 17.77
C VAL A 243 6.82 13.59 17.36
N THR A 244 7.70 13.36 18.32
CA THR A 244 9.13 13.09 18.09
C THR A 244 9.45 11.67 18.50
N ILE A 245 10.17 10.94 17.68
CA ILE A 245 10.53 9.55 17.93
C ILE A 245 12.01 9.29 17.64
N SER A 246 12.53 8.20 18.21
CA SER A 246 13.73 7.55 17.70
C SER A 246 13.41 6.10 17.41
N GLY A 247 13.26 5.78 16.12
CA GLY A 247 13.03 4.40 15.69
C GLY A 247 14.18 3.48 16.08
N LEU A 248 15.43 3.95 16.02
CA LEU A 248 16.60 3.15 16.38
C LEU A 248 16.71 2.91 17.88
N ALA A 249 16.44 3.93 18.71
CA ALA A 249 16.54 3.82 20.16
C ALA A 249 15.25 3.31 20.83
N ASN A 250 14.23 2.96 20.05
CA ASN A 250 12.89 2.59 20.51
C ASN A 250 12.27 3.64 21.47
N GLN A 251 12.37 4.93 21.13
CA GLN A 251 11.85 6.02 21.95
C GLN A 251 10.64 6.67 21.28
N GLY A 252 9.56 6.86 22.05
CA GLY A 252 8.31 7.46 21.59
C GLY A 252 7.46 6.57 20.67
N LEU A 253 7.87 5.32 20.40
CA LEU A 253 7.09 4.40 19.56
C LEU A 253 5.81 3.90 20.26
N ASP A 254 5.85 3.73 21.58
CA ASP A 254 4.67 3.35 22.36
C ASP A 254 3.61 4.46 22.34
N GLU A 255 4.02 5.71 22.56
CA GLU A 255 3.15 6.89 22.49
C GLU A 255 2.60 7.10 21.07
N LEU A 256 3.44 6.85 20.05
CA LEU A 256 3.04 6.86 18.65
C LEU A 256 1.93 5.83 18.39
N TRP A 257 2.09 4.60 18.87
CA TRP A 257 1.06 3.56 18.68
C TRP A 257 -0.23 3.85 19.46
N GLN A 258 -0.13 4.28 20.71
CA GLN A 258 -1.29 4.70 21.51
C GLN A 258 -2.09 5.81 20.83
N THR A 259 -1.40 6.72 20.13
CA THR A 259 -2.05 7.78 19.34
C THR A 259 -2.83 7.21 18.14
N ILE A 260 -2.30 6.18 17.48
CA ILE A 260 -2.97 5.46 16.39
C ILE A 260 -4.21 4.71 16.92
N GLU A 261 -4.12 4.10 18.10
CA GLU A 261 -5.28 3.46 18.75
C GLU A 261 -6.35 4.48 19.16
N LEU A 262 -5.93 5.64 19.68
CA LEU A 262 -6.84 6.74 19.98
C LEU A 262 -7.57 7.24 18.73
N TYR A 263 -6.87 7.36 17.59
CA TYR A 263 -7.50 7.66 16.31
C TYR A 263 -8.58 6.64 15.97
N ARG A 264 -8.25 5.34 16.01
CA ARG A 264 -9.20 4.27 15.72
C ARG A 264 -10.44 4.39 16.59
N SER A 265 -10.26 4.60 17.91
CA SER A 265 -11.36 4.76 18.85
C SER A 265 -12.25 5.95 18.50
N LYS A 266 -11.66 7.14 18.28
CA LYS A 266 -12.42 8.37 17.99
C LYS A 266 -13.17 8.29 16.67
N MET A 267 -12.51 7.83 15.61
CA MET A 267 -13.10 7.73 14.28
C MET A 267 -14.16 6.62 14.20
N THR A 268 -14.03 5.57 15.01
CA THR A 268 -15.08 4.55 15.12
C THR A 268 -16.30 5.12 15.84
N ALA A 269 -16.09 5.86 16.94
CA ALA A 269 -17.17 6.48 17.69
C ALA A 269 -17.95 7.54 16.88
N SER A 270 -17.29 8.27 15.98
CA SER A 270 -17.94 9.23 15.08
C SER A 270 -18.60 8.57 13.85
N GLY A 271 -18.33 7.30 13.58
CA GLY A 271 -18.78 6.58 12.37
C GLY A 271 -17.90 6.81 11.14
N GLU A 272 -16.98 7.78 11.18
CA GLU A 272 -16.11 8.14 10.06
C GLU A 272 -15.15 7.01 9.64
N PHE A 273 -14.78 6.12 10.57
CA PHE A 273 -13.90 4.98 10.27
C PHE A 273 -14.55 4.02 9.26
N ALA A 274 -15.81 3.65 9.49
CA ALA A 274 -16.55 2.76 8.60
C ALA A 274 -16.87 3.46 7.26
N GLU A 275 -17.25 4.74 7.31
CA GLU A 275 -17.52 5.54 6.11
C GLU A 275 -16.27 5.70 5.23
N ARG A 276 -15.11 5.98 5.83
CA ARG A 276 -13.82 6.06 5.11
C ARG A 276 -13.56 4.76 4.36
N ARG A 277 -13.66 3.61 5.03
CA ARG A 277 -13.45 2.30 4.39
C ARG A 277 -14.44 2.02 3.27
N ALA A 278 -15.72 2.35 3.45
CA ALA A 278 -16.73 2.18 2.41
C ALA A 278 -16.41 3.03 1.17
N ARG A 279 -16.04 4.31 1.35
CA ARG A 279 -15.61 5.19 0.25
C ARG A 279 -14.38 4.65 -0.46
N GLN A 280 -13.38 4.18 0.29
CA GLN A 280 -12.19 3.56 -0.30
C GLN A 280 -12.53 2.29 -1.11
N GLN A 281 -13.48 1.47 -0.66
CA GLN A 281 -13.94 0.29 -1.40
C GLN A 281 -14.58 0.67 -2.74
N VAL A 282 -15.47 1.67 -2.74
CA VAL A 282 -16.10 2.17 -3.97
C VAL A 282 -15.08 2.80 -4.92
N SER A 283 -14.19 3.64 -4.40
CA SER A 283 -13.11 4.25 -5.21
C SER A 283 -12.29 3.18 -5.93
N TRP A 284 -11.95 2.09 -5.25
CA TRP A 284 -11.17 1.03 -5.88
C TRP A 284 -11.95 0.16 -6.84
N MET A 285 -13.25 -0.04 -6.62
CA MET A 285 -14.09 -0.67 -7.63
C MET A 285 -13.95 0.09 -8.96
N TRP A 286 -14.03 1.43 -8.92
CA TRP A 286 -13.83 2.27 -10.09
C TRP A 286 -12.42 2.18 -10.66
N ALA A 287 -11.37 2.26 -9.83
CA ALA A 287 -9.99 2.11 -10.30
C ALA A 287 -9.74 0.76 -11.01
N MET A 288 -10.34 -0.33 -10.50
CA MET A 288 -10.27 -1.65 -11.14
C MET A 288 -11.03 -1.72 -12.46
N ILE A 289 -12.17 -1.02 -12.57
CA ILE A 289 -12.93 -0.90 -13.82
C ILE A 289 -12.09 -0.14 -14.86
N GLU A 290 -11.51 1.00 -14.48
CA GLU A 290 -10.65 1.80 -15.36
C GLU A 290 -9.45 0.99 -15.87
N GLU A 291 -8.74 0.26 -14.99
CA GLU A 291 -7.62 -0.60 -15.40
C GLU A 291 -8.07 -1.67 -16.40
N ARG A 292 -9.23 -2.31 -16.17
CA ARG A 292 -9.78 -3.34 -17.06
C ARG A 292 -10.19 -2.78 -18.41
N LEU A 293 -10.86 -1.62 -18.42
CA LEU A 293 -11.25 -0.93 -19.65
C LEU A 293 -10.01 -0.55 -20.47
N MET A 294 -9.00 0.04 -19.83
CA MET A 294 -7.74 0.39 -20.50
C MET A 294 -7.00 -0.85 -21.02
N SER A 295 -7.00 -1.95 -20.28
CA SER A 295 -6.41 -3.22 -20.76
C SER A 295 -7.19 -3.81 -21.92
N ALA A 296 -8.52 -3.72 -21.92
CA ALA A 296 -9.37 -4.20 -23.01
C ALA A 296 -9.18 -3.36 -24.27
N LEU A 297 -9.15 -2.04 -24.12
CA LEU A 297 -8.90 -1.07 -25.18
C LEU A 297 -7.59 -1.37 -25.92
N LYS A 298 -6.47 -1.50 -25.18
CA LYS A 298 -5.15 -1.80 -25.75
C LYS A 298 -5.05 -3.19 -26.39
N ALA A 299 -5.88 -4.13 -25.95
CA ALA A 299 -5.92 -5.49 -26.50
C ALA A 299 -6.87 -5.62 -27.71
N HIS A 300 -7.75 -4.64 -27.95
CA HIS A 300 -8.73 -4.68 -29.02
C HIS A 300 -8.03 -4.77 -30.39
N PRO A 301 -8.38 -5.74 -31.27
CA PRO A 301 -7.68 -5.94 -32.54
C PRO A 301 -7.62 -4.68 -33.43
N GLY A 302 -8.74 -3.94 -33.51
CA GLY A 302 -8.82 -2.70 -34.30
C GLY A 302 -7.94 -1.58 -33.76
N VAL A 303 -7.91 -1.41 -32.43
CA VAL A 303 -7.03 -0.43 -31.77
C VAL A 303 -5.58 -0.85 -31.95
N LYS A 304 -5.23 -2.11 -31.63
CA LYS A 304 -3.86 -2.63 -31.70
C LYS A 304 -3.25 -2.50 -33.10
N ALA A 305 -4.05 -2.67 -34.16
CA ALA A 305 -3.60 -2.52 -35.54
C ALA A 305 -3.26 -1.07 -35.92
N ARG A 306 -3.91 -0.07 -35.31
CA ARG A 306 -3.78 1.35 -35.66
C ARG A 306 -2.99 2.18 -34.65
N LEU A 307 -2.85 1.68 -33.42
CA LEU A 307 -2.31 2.43 -32.27
C LEU A 307 -0.93 3.03 -32.54
N SER A 308 0.01 2.25 -33.08
CA SER A 308 1.36 2.76 -33.36
C SER A 308 1.34 3.93 -34.34
N GLY A 309 0.55 3.84 -35.42
CA GLY A 309 0.45 4.92 -36.41
C GLY A 309 -0.22 6.17 -35.86
N ILE A 310 -1.24 6.01 -35.01
CA ILE A 310 -1.91 7.13 -34.33
C ILE A 310 -0.95 7.81 -33.34
N GLU A 311 -0.22 7.04 -32.53
CA GLU A 311 0.77 7.58 -31.59
C GLU A 311 1.91 8.34 -32.32
N ASP A 312 2.34 7.83 -33.48
CA ASP A 312 3.36 8.49 -34.31
C ASP A 312 2.85 9.82 -34.88
N ALA A 313 1.62 9.86 -35.42
CA ALA A 313 1.00 11.09 -35.94
C ALA A 313 0.80 12.16 -34.86
N VAL A 314 0.47 11.76 -33.63
CA VAL A 314 0.43 12.69 -32.48
C VAL A 314 1.83 13.21 -32.15
N ARG A 315 2.84 12.34 -32.16
CA ARG A 315 4.22 12.71 -31.83
C ARG A 315 4.83 13.67 -32.85
N THR A 316 4.50 13.53 -34.13
CA THR A 316 4.97 14.42 -35.20
C THR A 316 4.14 15.70 -35.33
N GLY A 317 3.01 15.80 -34.62
CA GLY A 317 2.12 16.96 -34.65
C GLY A 317 1.16 16.98 -35.85
N GLU A 318 1.06 15.87 -36.60
CA GLU A 318 0.13 15.71 -37.72
C GLU A 318 -1.32 15.51 -37.25
N LEU A 319 -1.51 14.94 -36.05
CA LEU A 319 -2.81 14.69 -35.47
C LEU A 319 -2.90 15.27 -34.05
N PRO A 320 -3.88 16.14 -33.74
CA PRO A 320 -4.11 16.59 -32.37
C PRO A 320 -4.45 15.44 -31.43
N ALA A 321 -3.95 15.49 -30.19
CA ALA A 321 -4.16 14.43 -29.19
C ALA A 321 -5.65 14.15 -28.89
N SER A 322 -6.52 15.17 -28.95
CA SER A 322 -7.96 15.01 -28.76
C SER A 322 -8.61 14.20 -29.89
N VAL A 323 -8.24 14.47 -31.14
CA VAL A 323 -8.75 13.73 -32.31
C VAL A 323 -8.25 12.29 -32.31
N ALA A 324 -6.97 12.09 -31.98
CA ALA A 324 -6.40 10.76 -31.80
C ALA A 324 -7.13 9.94 -30.73
N ALA A 325 -7.53 10.58 -29.62
CA ALA A 325 -8.30 9.94 -28.57
C ALA A 325 -9.70 9.52 -29.05
N GLU A 326 -10.40 10.38 -29.81
CA GLU A 326 -11.69 10.04 -30.43
C GLU A 326 -11.57 8.90 -31.45
N GLU A 327 -10.53 8.89 -32.29
CA GLU A 327 -10.28 7.79 -33.22
C GLU A 327 -10.05 6.45 -32.49
N ILE A 328 -9.23 6.45 -31.43
CA ILE A 328 -8.98 5.26 -30.61
C ILE A 328 -10.27 4.80 -29.92
N ALA A 329 -11.07 5.73 -29.40
CA ALA A 329 -12.35 5.43 -28.76
C ALA A 329 -13.34 4.81 -29.77
N GLY A 330 -13.46 5.39 -30.96
CA GLY A 330 -14.32 4.87 -32.03
C GLY A 330 -13.89 3.48 -32.52
N LEU A 331 -12.58 3.21 -32.59
CA LEU A 331 -12.05 1.87 -32.91
C LEU A 331 -12.39 0.80 -31.84
N PHE A 332 -12.74 1.22 -30.63
CA PHE A 332 -13.18 0.34 -29.54
C PHE A 332 -14.71 0.25 -29.41
N GLY A 333 -15.44 1.15 -30.10
CA GLY A 333 -16.89 1.21 -30.06
C GLY A 333 -17.46 2.03 -28.90
N LEU A 334 -16.71 3.03 -28.42
CA LEU A 334 -17.19 4.05 -27.49
C LEU A 334 -17.81 5.24 -28.22
#